data_AF-A0A9P8FEU7-F1
#
_entry.id   AF-A0A9P8FEU7-F1
#
_cell.length_a   1.000
_cell.length_b   1.000
_cell.length_c   1.000
_cell.angle_alpha   90.00
_cell.angle_beta   90.00
_cell.angle_gamma   90.00
#
_symmetry.space_group_name_H-M   'P 1'
#
loop_
_entity.id
_entity.type
_entity.pdbx_description
1 polymer ?
#
loop_
_entity_poly.entity_id
_entity_poly.type
_entity_poly.pdbx_seq_one_letter_code
_entity_poly.pdbx_strand_id
1 'polypeptide(L)' 'MPSLEEHNFSAPAEVHSFSALLFDMDGTIIDSTNAIVKHWHQIGKEIGVDPEVILATSHGRRSIDVLEILEPKLANWE' A
#
# COMPACT_ATOMS: atom_id res chain seq x y z
N MET A 1 15.80 8.83 7.40
CA MET A 1 14.69 9.65 7.92
C MET A 1 14.06 10.31 6.71
N PRO A 2 12.85 9.89 6.27
CA PRO A 2 12.12 10.69 5.29
C PRO A 2 11.83 12.05 5.94
N SER A 3 11.81 13.11 5.13
CA SER A 3 11.49 14.46 5.59
C SER A 3 10.09 14.46 6.21
N LEU A 4 9.99 14.90 7.46
CA LEU A 4 8.75 15.39 8.03
C LEU A 4 8.37 16.62 7.20
N GLU A 5 7.62 16.43 6.10
CA GLU A 5 6.98 17.56 5.47
C GLU A 5 6.08 18.21 6.52
N GLU A 6 6.31 19.49 6.78
CA GLU A 6 5.49 20.28 7.70
C GLU A 6 4.09 20.38 7.12
N HIS A 7 3.23 19.41 7.43
CA HIS A 7 1.81 19.50 7.14
C HIS A 7 1.24 20.68 7.92
N ASN A 8 1.03 21.80 7.23
CA ASN A 8 0.52 23.02 7.82
C ASN A 8 -1.01 22.98 7.89
N PHE A 9 -1.55 22.32 8.91
CA PHE A 9 -2.98 22.29 9.17
C PHE A 9 -3.43 23.64 9.75
N SER A 10 -4.23 24.39 9.00
CA SER A 10 -4.69 25.74 9.36
C SER A 10 -6.14 25.80 9.89
N ALA A 11 -6.87 24.69 9.81
CA ALA A 11 -8.23 24.59 10.32
C ALA A 11 -8.25 24.47 11.85
N PRO A 12 -9.29 25.01 12.53
CA PRO A 12 -9.47 24.79 13.96
C PRO A 12 -9.69 23.30 14.26
N ALA A 13 -9.24 22.85 15.42
CA ALA A 13 -9.49 21.49 15.87
C ALA A 13 -10.99 21.26 16.11
N GLU A 14 -11.47 20.08 15.71
CA GLU A 14 -12.85 19.65 15.92
C GLU A 14 -12.91 18.44 16.86
N VAL A 15 -13.98 18.34 17.63
CA VAL A 15 -14.23 17.22 18.55
C VAL A 15 -15.43 16.44 18.07
N HIS A 16 -15.22 15.14 17.83
CA HIS A 16 -16.23 14.22 17.34
C HIS A 16 -16.32 12.99 18.25
N SER A 17 -17.50 12.39 18.37
CA SER A 17 -17.71 11.18 19.17
C SER A 17 -18.04 9.98 18.29
N PHE A 18 -17.31 8.88 18.48
CA PHE A 18 -17.48 7.62 17.75
C PHE A 18 -17.41 6.43 18.71
N SER A 19 -18.06 5.33 18.37
CA SER A 19 -17.96 4.08 19.14
C SER A 19 -16.65 3.33 18.89
N ALA A 20 -16.08 3.46 17.70
CA ALA A 20 -14.79 2.88 17.31
C ALA A 20 -14.20 3.63 16.11
N LEU A 21 -12.89 3.45 15.90
CA LEU A 21 -12.17 3.95 14.73
C LEU A 21 -11.45 2.77 14.07
N LEU A 22 -11.48 2.72 12.75
CA LEU A 22 -10.75 1.74 11.94
C LEU A 22 -9.75 2.51 11.08
N PHE A 23 -8.48 2.19 11.24
CA PHE A 23 -7.39 2.78 10.47
C PHE A 23 -6.83 1.73 9.53
N ASP A 24 -6.62 2.14 8.29
CA ASP A 24 -5.72 1.42 7.40
C ASP A 24 -4.27 1.58 7.89
N MET A 25 -3.36 0.72 7.44
CA MET A 25 -1.96 0.70 7.89
C MET A 25 -1.04 1.39 6.90
N ASP A 26 -0.93 0.83 5.70
CA ASP A 26 0.01 1.24 4.65
C ASP A 26 -0.45 2.53 3.99
N GLY A 27 0.35 3.59 4.07
CA GLY A 27 0.00 4.92 3.56
C GLY A 27 -0.94 5.72 4.47
N THR A 28 -1.46 5.12 5.55
CA THR A 28 -2.29 5.82 6.57
C THR A 28 -1.53 6.03 7.87
N ILE A 29 -1.01 4.97 8.49
CA ILE A 29 -0.22 5.06 9.73
C ILE A 29 1.28 5.13 9.43
N ILE A 30 1.74 4.38 8.42
CA ILE A 30 3.15 4.30 8.02
C ILE A 30 3.26 4.59 6.53
N ASP A 31 4.19 5.46 6.14
CA ASP A 31 4.58 5.59 4.74
C ASP A 31 5.45 4.40 4.31
N SER A 32 4.78 3.33 3.87
CA SER A 32 5.39 2.12 3.31
C SER A 32 5.47 2.14 1.79
N THR A 33 5.13 3.26 1.13
CA THR A 33 4.99 3.39 -0.33
C THR A 33 6.25 2.92 -1.05
N ASN A 34 7.42 3.43 -0.65
CA ASN A 34 8.69 3.08 -1.27
C ASN A 34 9.05 1.58 -1.12
N ALA A 35 8.69 0.97 0.00
CA ALA A 35 8.96 -0.44 0.25
C ALA A 35 8.05 -1.32 -0.63
N ILE A 36 6.76 -0.98 -0.72
CA ILE A 36 5.78 -1.68 -1.57
C ILE A 36 6.15 -1.56 -3.05
N VAL A 37 6.54 -0.36 -3.51
CA VAL A 37 7.00 -0.15 -4.90
C VAL A 37 8.20 -1.06 -5.20
N LYS A 38 9.22 -1.05 -4.34
CA LYS A 38 10.39 -1.92 -4.53
C LYS A 38 10.03 -3.41 -4.58
N HIS A 39 9.11 -3.85 -3.71
CA HIS A 39 8.65 -5.24 -3.68
C HIS A 39 7.97 -5.63 -5.00
N TRP A 40 7.04 -4.82 -5.50
CA TRP A 40 6.35 -5.12 -6.76
C TRP A 40 7.26 -5.02 -7.99
N HIS A 41 8.27 -4.15 -7.97
CA HIS A 41 9.30 -4.15 -9.01
C HIS A 41 10.08 -5.46 -9.07
N GLN A 42 10.40 -6.03 -7.92
CA GLN A 42 11.09 -7.31 -7.85
C GLN A 42 10.20 -8.45 -8.37
N ILE A 43 8.97 -8.54 -7.85
CA ILE A 43 8.01 -9.57 -8.26
C ILE A 43 7.68 -9.47 -9.76
N GLY A 44 7.41 -8.27 -10.27
CA GLY A 44 7.13 -8.05 -11.69
C GLY A 44 8.26 -8.56 -12.60
N LYS A 45 9.52 -8.36 -12.19
CA LYS A 45 10.68 -8.93 -12.90
C LYS A 45 10.71 -10.46 -12.85
N GLU A 46 10.31 -11.08 -11.74
CA GLU A 46 10.29 -12.53 -11.56
C GLU A 46 9.19 -13.19 -12.43
N ILE A 47 8.01 -12.58 -12.52
CA ILE A 47 6.87 -13.11 -13.29
C ILE A 47 6.78 -12.58 -14.74
N GLY A 48 7.67 -11.67 -15.13
CA GLY A 48 7.68 -11.05 -16.46
C GLY A 48 6.54 -10.06 -16.72
N VAL A 49 5.98 -9.46 -15.67
CA VAL A 49 4.92 -8.44 -15.73
C VAL A 49 5.50 -7.08 -15.41
N ASP A 50 5.09 -6.05 -16.17
CA ASP A 50 5.50 -4.67 -15.91
C ASP A 50 5.05 -4.24 -14.49
N PRO A 51 5.96 -3.82 -13.60
CA PRO A 51 5.63 -3.37 -12.25
C PRO A 51 4.57 -2.27 -12.20
N GLU A 52 4.53 -1.38 -13.20
CA GLU A 52 3.53 -0.30 -13.26
C GLU A 52 2.10 -0.83 -13.40
N VAL A 53 1.92 -1.95 -14.10
CA VAL A 53 0.60 -2.62 -14.22
C VAL A 53 0.15 -3.18 -12.87
N ILE A 54 1.11 -3.70 -12.10
CA ILE A 54 0.84 -4.23 -10.76
C ILE A 54 0.48 -3.08 -9.82
N LEU A 55 1.31 -2.02 -9.78
CA LEU A 55 1.12 -0.87 -8.91
C LEU A 55 -0.19 -0.12 -9.17
N ALA A 56 -0.60 0.00 -10.45
CA ALA A 56 -1.87 0.60 -10.83
C ALA A 56 -3.10 -0.14 -10.27
N THR A 57 -2.95 -1.43 -9.92
CA THR A 57 -4.06 -2.27 -9.49
C THR A 57 -3.91 -2.85 -8.08
N SER A 58 -2.78 -2.64 -7.40
CA SER A 58 -2.46 -3.27 -6.11
C SER A 58 -2.76 -2.42 -4.87
N HIS A 59 -2.96 -1.11 -5.02
CA HIS A 59 -3.13 -0.23 -3.86
C HIS A 59 -4.35 -0.62 -3.01
N GLY A 60 -4.17 -0.75 -1.69
CA GLY A 60 -5.22 -1.16 -0.74
C GLY A 60 -5.70 -2.61 -0.88
N ARG A 61 -5.03 -3.45 -1.69
CA ARG A 61 -5.38 -4.86 -1.90
C ARG A 61 -4.34 -5.78 -1.29
N ARG A 62 -4.78 -6.97 -0.91
CA ARG A 62 -3.87 -8.01 -0.42
C ARG A 62 -3.02 -8.51 -1.58
N SER A 63 -1.73 -8.73 -1.33
CA SER A 63 -0.80 -9.25 -2.35
C SER A 63 -1.27 -10.56 -2.96
N ILE A 64 -1.89 -11.44 -2.16
CA ILE A 64 -2.44 -12.70 -2.65
C ILE A 64 -3.55 -12.51 -3.70
N ASP A 65 -4.41 -11.49 -3.55
CA ASP A 65 -5.48 -11.21 -4.53
C ASP A 65 -4.96 -10.60 -5.82
N VAL A 66 -3.81 -9.92 -5.76
CA VAL A 66 -3.11 -9.37 -6.92
C VAL A 66 -2.42 -10.50 -7.67
N LEU A 67 -1.70 -11.37 -6.95
CA LEU A 67 -1.01 -12.53 -7.51
C LEU A 67 -1.98 -13.57 -8.08
N GLU A 68 -3.15 -13.77 -7.49
CA GLU A 68 -4.18 -14.68 -8.03
C GLU A 68 -4.59 -14.30 -9.47
N ILE A 69 -4.50 -13.03 -9.84
CA ILE A 69 -4.81 -12.55 -11.20
C ILE A 69 -3.59 -12.66 -12.12
N LEU A 70 -2.39 -12.37 -11.60
CA LEU A 70 -1.19 -12.18 -12.42
C LEU A 70 -0.35 -13.46 -12.57
N GLU A 71 -0.19 -14.23 -11.50
CA GLU A 71 0.54 -15.49 -11.45
C GLU A 71 0.01 -16.35 -10.28
N PRO A 72 -1.08 -17.12 -10.49
CA PRO A 72 -1.76 -17.87 -9.44
C PRO A 72 -0.87 -18.84 -8.66
N LYS A 73 0.25 -19.30 -9.24
CA LYS A 73 1.18 -20.20 -8.54
C LYS A 73 1.86 -19.52 -7.35
N LEU A 74 1.98 -18.19 -7.36
CA LEU A 74 2.55 -17.39 -6.27
C LEU A 74 1.48 -16.89 -5.28
N ALA A 75 0.19 -17.11 -5.56
CA ALA A 75 -0.91 -16.71 -4.69
C ALA A 75 -1.11 -17.71 -3.53
N ASN A 76 -0.08 -17.91 -2.74
CA ASN A 76 -0.07 -18.83 -1.62
C ASN A 76 0.49 -18.15 -0.35
N TRP A 77 0.43 -18.85 0.78
CA TRP A 77 0.86 -18.35 2.09
C TRP A 77 2.24 -18.87 2.51
N GLU A 78 2.91 -19.64 1.65
CA GLU A 78 4.26 -20.15 1.87
C GLU A 78 5.32 -19.17 1.34
#